data_AF-A0A1C3YNE9-F1
#
_entry.id   AF-A0A1C3YNE9-F1
#
_cell.length_a   1.000
_cell.length_b   1.000
_cell.length_c   1.000
_cell.angle_alpha   90.00
_cell.angle_beta   90.00
_cell.angle_gamma   90.00
#
_symmetry.space_group_name_H-M   'P 1'
#
loop_
_entity.id
_entity.type
_entity.pdbx_description
1 polymer ?
#
loop_
_entity_poly.entity_id
_entity_poly.type
_entity_poly.pdbx_seq_one_letter_code
_entity_poly.pdbx_strand_id
1 'polypeptide(L)'
;QAEKERKLYAIIDAHAQNNGHLNITDARYLSALKIFLQAISPGEYAAHKGFARVGREFAGAGTQVACQMQALDELRHAQTQIHALSNYNKYYSGFHAFAETRDRIWYTSVARSFFDDAMSAGPFEFLIAIGFSFEYVLTN
;
A
#
# COMPACT_ATOMS: atom_id res chain seq x y z
N GLN A 1 -15.90 6.43 5.28
CA GLN A 1 -15.19 5.53 4.34
C GLN A 1 -16.08 5.07 3.19
N ALA A 2 -17.26 4.47 3.42
CA ALA A 2 -18.13 3.92 2.37
C ALA A 2 -18.42 4.87 1.18
N GLU A 3 -18.74 6.15 1.44
CA GLU A 3 -19.01 7.12 0.36
C GLU A 3 -17.77 7.44 -0.48
N LYS A 4 -16.55 7.36 0.09
CA LYS A 4 -15.30 7.50 -0.65
C LYS A 4 -15.10 6.30 -1.59
N GLU A 5 -15.31 5.08 -1.08
CA GLU A 5 -15.20 3.85 -1.86
C GLU A 5 -16.21 3.82 -3.02
N ARG A 6 -17.46 4.20 -2.77
CA ARG A 6 -18.50 4.27 -3.82
C ARG A 6 -18.06 5.14 -5.01
N LYS A 7 -17.49 6.31 -4.73
CA LYS A 7 -16.98 7.22 -5.76
C LYS A 7 -15.74 6.66 -6.45
N LEU A 8 -14.81 6.09 -5.68
CA LEU A 8 -13.55 5.52 -6.19
C LEU A 8 -13.83 4.39 -7.19
N TYR A 9 -14.66 3.41 -6.84
CA TYR A 9 -14.95 2.29 -7.73
C TYR A 9 -15.76 2.71 -8.96
N ALA A 10 -16.68 3.66 -8.83
CA ALA A 10 -17.35 4.23 -10.00
C ALA A 10 -16.36 4.84 -11.01
N ILE A 11 -15.28 5.47 -10.52
CA ILE A 11 -14.22 6.03 -11.37
C ILE A 11 -13.33 4.92 -11.96
N ILE A 12 -12.95 3.91 -11.18
CA ILE A 12 -12.15 2.77 -11.67
C ILE A 12 -12.91 2.04 -12.79
N ASP A 13 -14.20 1.79 -12.60
CA ASP A 13 -15.05 1.12 -13.60
C ASP A 13 -15.15 1.96 -14.88
N ALA A 14 -15.39 3.27 -14.74
CA ALA A 14 -15.42 4.18 -15.88
C ALA A 14 -14.07 4.26 -16.61
N HIS A 15 -12.95 4.28 -15.87
CA HIS A 15 -11.61 4.27 -16.46
C HIS A 15 -11.36 2.99 -17.27
N ALA A 16 -11.73 1.83 -16.74
CA ALA A 16 -11.61 0.56 -17.45
C ALA A 16 -12.54 0.49 -18.67
N GLN A 17 -13.80 0.89 -18.53
CA GLN A 17 -14.81 0.88 -19.61
C GLN A 17 -14.39 1.74 -20.81
N ASN A 18 -13.70 2.86 -20.56
CA ASN A 18 -13.32 3.82 -21.60
C ASN A 18 -11.87 3.64 -22.09
N ASN A 19 -11.22 2.50 -21.79
CA ASN A 19 -9.80 2.25 -22.11
C ASN A 19 -8.89 3.42 -21.66
N GLY A 20 -9.14 3.97 -20.47
CA GLY A 20 -8.45 5.17 -19.99
C GLY A 20 -6.93 5.03 -19.89
N HIS A 21 -6.40 3.81 -19.86
CA HIS A 21 -4.97 3.53 -19.92
C HIS A 21 -4.30 4.01 -21.22
N LEU A 22 -5.05 4.23 -22.31
CA LEU A 22 -4.56 4.80 -23.57
C LEU A 22 -4.31 6.30 -23.50
N ASN A 23 -4.84 6.98 -22.47
CA ASN A 23 -4.74 8.43 -22.31
C ASN A 23 -3.55 8.85 -21.44
N ILE A 24 -2.67 7.92 -21.04
CA ILE A 24 -1.42 8.26 -20.38
C ILE A 24 -0.47 8.94 -21.39
N THR A 25 0.38 9.84 -20.90
CA THR A 25 1.26 10.64 -21.76
C THR A 25 2.25 9.79 -22.57
N ASP A 26 2.83 8.76 -21.96
CA ASP A 26 3.80 7.87 -22.58
C ASP A 26 3.82 6.53 -21.84
N ALA A 27 4.01 5.41 -22.55
CA ALA A 27 4.08 4.08 -21.95
C ALA A 27 5.22 3.92 -20.92
N ARG A 28 6.27 4.74 -20.99
CA ARG A 28 7.35 4.78 -19.99
C ARG A 28 6.83 5.10 -18.59
N TYR A 29 5.73 5.85 -18.47
CA TYR A 29 5.06 6.11 -17.19
C TYR A 29 4.67 4.83 -16.44
N LEU A 30 4.35 3.76 -17.17
CA LEU A 30 4.01 2.47 -16.58
C LEU A 30 5.14 1.88 -15.73
N SER A 31 6.40 2.26 -15.97
CA SER A 31 7.52 1.82 -15.14
C SER A 31 7.38 2.31 -13.69
N ALA A 32 6.88 3.54 -13.50
CA ALA A 32 6.59 4.06 -12.16
C ALA A 32 5.49 3.25 -11.47
N LEU A 33 4.41 2.93 -12.20
CA LEU A 33 3.32 2.13 -11.66
C LEU A 33 3.74 0.69 -11.32
N LYS A 34 4.68 0.11 -12.08
CA LYS A 34 5.24 -1.21 -11.77
C LYS A 34 6.00 -1.19 -10.44
N ILE A 35 6.89 -0.22 -10.27
CA ILE A 35 7.66 -0.07 -9.01
C ILE A 35 6.69 0.17 -7.85
N PHE A 36 5.68 1.01 -8.04
CA PHE A 36 4.67 1.27 -7.01
C PHE A 36 3.96 -0.02 -6.57
N LEU A 37 3.41 -0.81 -7.51
CA LEU A 37 2.72 -2.05 -7.18
C LEU A 37 3.63 -3.09 -6.53
N GLN A 38 4.91 -3.14 -6.93
CA GLN A 38 5.85 -4.18 -6.48
C GLN A 38 6.53 -3.84 -5.14
N ALA A 39 6.79 -2.56 -4.86
CA ALA A 39 7.57 -2.12 -3.71
C ALA A 39 6.73 -1.39 -2.65
N ILE A 40 5.71 -0.61 -3.06
CA ILE A 40 4.94 0.25 -2.16
C ILE A 40 3.65 -0.44 -1.71
N SER A 41 2.84 -0.96 -2.64
CA SER A 41 1.57 -1.62 -2.28
C SER A 41 1.70 -2.78 -1.27
N PRO A 42 2.78 -3.58 -1.30
CA PRO A 42 2.99 -4.58 -0.24
C PRO A 42 3.38 -3.98 1.11
N GLY A 43 3.96 -2.77 1.12
CA GLY A 43 4.25 -1.98 2.31
C GLY A 43 2.97 -1.56 3.03
N GLU A 44 1.92 -1.17 2.31
CA GLU A 44 0.60 -0.87 2.91
C GLU A 44 0.04 -2.10 3.64
N TYR A 45 0.15 -3.29 3.02
CA TYR A 45 -0.28 -4.53 3.67
C TYR A 45 0.60 -4.90 4.88
N ALA A 46 1.90 -4.56 4.84
CA ALA A 46 2.79 -4.71 5.98
C ALA A 46 2.40 -3.75 7.13
N ALA A 47 2.16 -2.48 6.82
CA ALA A 47 1.70 -1.46 7.76
C ALA A 47 0.37 -1.86 8.41
N HIS A 48 -0.60 -2.36 7.63
CA HIS A 48 -1.85 -2.94 8.14
C HIS A 48 -1.59 -3.97 9.25
N LYS A 49 -0.73 -4.97 8.98
CA LYS A 49 -0.40 -6.01 9.96
C LYS A 49 0.30 -5.42 11.19
N GLY A 50 1.24 -4.49 10.98
CA GLY A 50 1.97 -3.82 12.05
C GLY A 50 1.03 -3.04 12.98
N PHE A 51 0.18 -2.19 12.43
CA PHE A 51 -0.81 -1.42 13.18
C PHE A 51 -1.86 -2.30 13.88
N ALA A 52 -2.31 -3.39 13.23
CA ALA A 52 -3.20 -4.36 13.85
C ALA A 52 -2.56 -5.02 15.09
N ARG A 53 -1.26 -5.38 14.99
CA ARG A 53 -0.49 -5.94 16.09
C ARG A 53 -0.31 -4.92 17.22
N VAL A 54 0.24 -3.73 16.94
CA VAL A 54 0.53 -2.76 18.00
C VAL A 54 -0.75 -2.20 18.64
N GLY A 55 -1.85 -2.15 17.88
CA GLY A 55 -3.19 -1.85 18.41
C GLY A 55 -3.74 -2.88 19.39
N ARG A 56 -3.10 -4.04 19.52
CA ARG A 56 -3.35 -5.02 20.58
C ARG A 56 -2.31 -4.97 21.71
N GLU A 57 -1.07 -4.60 21.40
CA GLU A 57 0.05 -4.58 22.35
C GLU A 57 0.00 -3.40 23.32
N PHE A 58 -0.41 -2.21 22.86
CA PHE A 58 -0.53 -1.05 23.75
C PHE A 58 -1.63 -1.23 24.79
N ALA A 59 -1.43 -0.73 26.01
CA ALA A 59 -2.44 -0.79 27.07
C ALA A 59 -3.48 0.35 27.02
N GLY A 60 -3.13 1.49 26.42
CA GLY A 60 -4.00 2.67 26.36
C GLY A 60 -5.08 2.52 25.28
N ALA A 61 -6.35 2.50 25.69
CA ALA A 61 -7.49 2.32 24.78
C ALA A 61 -7.52 3.36 23.63
N GLY A 62 -7.14 4.61 23.89
CA GLY A 62 -7.03 5.63 22.84
C GLY A 62 -6.01 5.27 21.75
N THR A 63 -4.81 4.84 22.16
CA THR A 63 -3.76 4.37 21.25
C THR A 63 -4.17 3.10 20.51
N GLN A 64 -4.82 2.16 21.20
CA GLN A 64 -5.34 0.93 20.59
C GLN A 64 -6.32 1.24 19.46
N VAL A 65 -7.34 2.06 19.73
CA VAL A 65 -8.35 2.43 18.73
C VAL A 65 -7.71 3.19 17.56
N ALA A 66 -6.79 4.12 17.82
CA ALA A 66 -6.06 4.83 16.76
C ALA A 66 -5.28 3.88 15.85
N CYS A 67 -4.51 2.94 16.43
CA CYS A 67 -3.77 1.95 15.65
C CYS A 67 -4.71 1.03 14.87
N GLN A 68 -5.84 0.61 15.44
CA GLN A 68 -6.78 -0.27 14.74
C GLN A 68 -7.50 0.45 13.59
N MET A 69 -7.83 1.73 13.73
CA MET A 69 -8.34 2.54 12.62
C MET A 69 -7.30 2.67 11.51
N GLN A 70 -6.04 2.97 11.86
CA GLN A 70 -4.95 3.04 10.89
C GLN A 70 -4.75 1.70 10.18
N ALA A 71 -4.80 0.58 10.91
CA ALA A 71 -4.71 -0.75 10.31
C ALA A 71 -5.79 -0.96 9.24
N LEU A 72 -7.04 -0.56 9.49
CA LEU A 72 -8.12 -0.70 8.51
C LEU A 72 -7.91 0.20 7.28
N ASP A 73 -7.42 1.41 7.48
CA ASP A 73 -7.11 2.32 6.38
C ASP A 73 -5.95 1.78 5.52
N GLU A 74 -4.93 1.15 6.11
CA GLU A 74 -3.83 0.56 5.33
C GLU A 74 -4.24 -0.70 4.57
N LEU A 75 -5.18 -1.50 5.11
CA LEU A 75 -5.79 -2.59 4.33
C LEU A 75 -6.58 -2.05 3.14
N ARG A 76 -7.30 -0.94 3.34
CA ARG A 76 -8.04 -0.25 2.28
C ARG A 76 -7.07 0.27 1.22
N HIS A 77 -5.93 0.86 1.59
CA HIS A 77 -4.90 1.29 0.65
C HIS A 77 -4.36 0.11 -0.17
N ALA A 78 -3.92 -0.96 0.48
CA ALA A 78 -3.41 -2.15 -0.20
C ALA A 78 -4.40 -2.69 -1.25
N GLN A 79 -5.68 -2.84 -0.89
CA GLN A 79 -6.71 -3.38 -1.78
C GLN A 79 -7.04 -2.42 -2.94
N THR A 80 -7.25 -1.14 -2.63
CA THR A 80 -7.62 -0.15 -3.66
C THR A 80 -6.50 0.10 -4.65
N GLN A 81 -5.23 0.04 -4.24
CA GLN A 81 -4.09 0.12 -5.14
C GLN A 81 -4.03 -1.07 -6.11
N ILE A 82 -4.29 -2.30 -5.63
CA ILE A 82 -4.38 -3.49 -6.49
C ILE A 82 -5.51 -3.33 -7.52
N HIS A 83 -6.69 -2.89 -7.08
CA HIS A 83 -7.83 -2.70 -7.97
C HIS A 83 -7.59 -1.59 -8.99
N ALA A 84 -7.01 -0.46 -8.58
CA ALA A 84 -6.66 0.64 -9.47
C ALA A 84 -5.66 0.22 -10.56
N LEU A 85 -4.70 -0.65 -10.23
CA LEU A 85 -3.68 -1.12 -11.17
C LEU A 85 -4.09 -2.39 -11.94
N SER A 86 -5.24 -2.98 -11.61
CA SER A 86 -5.74 -4.21 -12.24
C SER A 86 -5.95 -4.05 -13.75
N ASN A 87 -6.40 -2.88 -14.21
CA ASN A 87 -6.61 -2.61 -15.64
C ASN A 87 -5.28 -2.58 -16.39
N TYR A 88 -4.25 -1.93 -15.85
CA TYR A 88 -2.91 -1.91 -16.46
C TYR A 88 -2.30 -3.31 -16.55
N ASN A 89 -2.51 -4.16 -15.54
CA ASN A 89 -2.03 -5.55 -15.57
C ASN A 89 -2.62 -6.38 -16.73
N LYS A 90 -3.84 -6.07 -17.19
CA LYS A 90 -4.46 -6.77 -18.33
C LYS A 90 -3.75 -6.50 -19.65
N TYR A 91 -3.18 -5.30 -19.82
CA TYR A 91 -2.64 -4.83 -21.10
C TYR A 91 -1.11 -4.74 -21.14
N TYR A 92 -0.45 -4.71 -19.98
CA TYR A 92 0.98 -4.44 -19.88
C TYR A 92 1.72 -5.45 -19.00
N SER A 93 2.96 -5.75 -19.37
CA SER A 93 3.81 -6.69 -18.63
C SER A 93 4.37 -6.08 -17.33
N GLY A 94 4.77 -6.97 -16.42
CA GLY A 94 5.45 -6.59 -15.16
C GLY A 94 4.54 -6.38 -13.95
N PHE A 95 3.21 -6.45 -14.10
CA PHE A 95 2.27 -6.29 -12.99
C PHE A 95 1.74 -7.62 -12.39
N HIS A 96 1.87 -8.73 -13.11
CA HIS A 96 1.11 -9.99 -12.89
C HIS A 96 1.48 -10.80 -11.65
N ALA A 97 2.64 -10.56 -11.03
CA ALA A 97 3.16 -11.37 -9.92
C ALA A 97 3.76 -10.51 -8.81
N PHE A 98 3.24 -9.31 -8.59
CA PHE A 98 3.85 -8.34 -7.64
C PHE A 98 4.05 -8.91 -6.23
N ALA A 99 3.11 -9.71 -5.72
CA ALA A 99 3.21 -10.31 -4.38
C ALA A 99 4.30 -11.38 -4.29
N GLU A 100 4.41 -12.25 -5.30
CA GLU A 100 5.46 -13.29 -5.36
C GLU A 100 6.85 -12.68 -5.60
N THR A 101 6.91 -11.67 -6.47
CA THR A 101 8.17 -11.04 -6.89
C THR A 101 8.73 -10.07 -5.85
N ARG A 102 7.89 -9.49 -4.99
CA ARG A 102 8.31 -8.66 -3.85
C ARG A 102 9.44 -9.31 -3.06
N ASP A 103 9.36 -10.62 -2.84
CA ASP A 103 10.28 -11.36 -1.98
C ASP A 103 11.51 -11.92 -2.71
N ARG A 104 11.59 -11.73 -4.03
CA ARG A 104 12.56 -12.40 -4.89
C ARG A 104 13.37 -11.47 -5.79
N ILE A 105 12.85 -10.28 -6.08
CA ILE A 105 13.55 -9.29 -6.88
C ILE A 105 14.50 -8.48 -5.97
N TRP A 106 15.72 -8.25 -6.44
CA TRP A 106 16.76 -7.61 -5.64
C TRP A 106 16.38 -6.19 -5.19
N TYR A 107 15.77 -5.35 -6.05
CA TYR A 107 15.47 -3.96 -5.67
C TYR A 107 14.28 -3.85 -4.74
N THR A 108 13.35 -4.81 -4.76
CA THR A 108 12.21 -4.81 -3.81
C THR A 108 12.68 -5.16 -2.40
N SER A 109 13.88 -5.72 -2.23
CA SER A 109 14.47 -5.97 -0.91
C SER A 109 14.66 -4.67 -0.12
N VAL A 110 14.84 -3.52 -0.78
CA VAL A 110 15.05 -2.22 -0.11
C VAL A 110 13.79 -1.80 0.67
N ALA A 111 12.65 -1.73 -0.01
CA ALA A 111 11.39 -1.39 0.63
C ALA A 111 10.96 -2.49 1.60
N ARG A 112 11.14 -3.76 1.21
CA ARG A 112 10.81 -4.90 2.06
C ARG A 112 11.60 -4.87 3.37
N SER A 113 12.93 -4.72 3.32
CA SER A 113 13.76 -4.79 4.53
C SER A 113 13.43 -3.67 5.51
N PHE A 114 13.07 -2.48 5.00
CA PHE A 114 12.62 -1.36 5.84
C PHE A 114 11.37 -1.73 6.65
N PHE A 115 10.35 -2.31 6.00
CA PHE A 115 9.13 -2.73 6.70
C PHE A 115 9.36 -3.97 7.57
N ASP A 116 10.16 -4.94 7.13
CA ASP A 116 10.49 -6.14 7.92
C ASP A 116 11.22 -5.73 9.22
N ASP A 117 12.13 -4.75 9.17
CA ASP A 117 12.83 -4.20 10.33
C ASP A 117 11.84 -3.55 11.32
N ALA A 118 11.05 -2.57 10.85
CA ALA A 118 10.03 -1.91 11.69
C ALA A 118 8.99 -2.90 12.25
N MET A 119 8.59 -3.91 11.47
CA MET A 119 7.68 -4.96 11.92
C MET A 119 8.34 -5.91 12.92
N SER A 120 9.65 -6.11 12.88
CA SER A 120 10.35 -6.96 13.85
C SER A 120 10.60 -6.25 15.18
N ALA A 121 10.57 -4.92 15.18
CA ALA A 121 10.77 -4.07 16.35
C ALA A 121 9.57 -4.11 17.33
N GLY A 122 9.81 -3.56 18.53
CA GLY A 122 8.79 -3.38 19.56
C GLY A 122 7.74 -2.33 19.20
N PRO A 123 6.60 -2.26 19.93
CA PRO A 123 5.46 -1.43 19.56
C PRO A 123 5.77 0.07 19.49
N PHE A 124 6.64 0.57 20.38
CA PHE A 124 7.01 1.98 20.41
C PHE A 124 7.91 2.36 19.23
N GLU A 125 8.90 1.52 18.92
CA GLU A 125 9.79 1.75 17.78
C GLU A 125 9.03 1.68 16.47
N PHE A 126 8.09 0.73 16.34
CA PHE A 126 7.18 0.67 15.18
C PHE A 126 6.41 1.98 14.98
N LEU A 127 5.84 2.58 16.05
CA LEU A 127 5.13 3.86 15.94
C LEU A 127 6.05 5.02 15.55
N ILE A 128 7.29 5.04 16.05
CA ILE A 128 8.25 6.08 15.67
C ILE A 128 8.70 5.90 14.21
N ALA A 129 8.94 4.66 13.78
CA ALA A 129 9.38 4.36 12.42
C ALA A 129 8.27 4.62 11.39
N ILE A 130 7.10 4.03 11.58
CA ILE A 130 6.00 4.09 10.61
C ILE A 130 5.10 5.29 10.88
N GLY A 131 4.50 5.38 12.06
CA GLY A 131 3.50 6.41 12.35
C GLY A 131 4.05 7.84 12.38
N PHE A 132 5.28 8.05 12.86
CA PHE A 132 5.91 9.38 12.89
C PHE A 132 6.84 9.61 11.70
N SER A 133 7.90 8.81 11.55
CA SER A 133 8.94 9.12 10.57
C SER A 133 8.42 8.95 9.14
N PHE A 134 7.77 7.83 8.84
CA PHE A 134 7.25 7.56 7.49
C PHE A 134 5.98 8.35 7.18
N GLU A 135 4.94 8.20 8.00
CA GLU A 135 3.59 8.74 7.74
C GLU A 135 3.41 10.21 8.09
N TYR A 136 4.32 10.83 8.85
CA TYR A 136 4.24 12.26 9.18
C TYR A 136 5.39 13.08 8.59
N VAL A 137 6.64 12.66 8.82
CA VAL A 137 7.80 13.46 8.37
C VAL A 137 8.04 13.31 6.87
N LEU A 138 7.87 12.11 6.29
CA LEU A 138 8.30 11.79 4.92
C LEU A 138 7.15 11.59 3.93
N THR A 139 5.89 11.77 4.32
CA THR A 139 4.72 11.40 3.50
C THR A 139 4.29 12.40 2.42
N ASN A 140 5.01 13.52 2.24
CA ASN A 140 4.61 14.62 1.35
C ASN A 140 4.36 14.21 -0.11
#